data_AF-A0A6J4UWJ2-F1
#
_entry.id   AF-A0A6J4UWJ2-F1
#
_cell.length_a   1.000
_cell.length_b   1.000
_cell.length_c   1.000
_cell.angle_alpha   90.00
_cell.angle_beta   90.00
_cell.angle_gamma   90.00
#
_symmetry.space_group_name_H-M   'P 1'
#
loop_
_entity.id
_entity.type
_entity.pdbx_description
1 polymer ?
#
loop_
_entity_poly.entity_id
_entity_poly.type
_entity_poly.pdbx_seq_one_letter_code
_entity_poly.pdbx_strand_id
1 'polypeptide(L)'
;HLVPILDAQRKPGYYKGWKTEFEYVVFQGEVWEVRNAKELFQRTFERLWKTRQLQVLDYSASHRGPVFKTQEWHSQWQKLGDHYLFMGMFPQYMLADVQGVLDEFDMADDVFVNYSTNED
;
A
#
# COMPACT_ATOMS: atom_id res chain seq x y z
N HIS A 1 -2.88 -5.50 -18.91
CA HIS A 1 -3.58 -4.20 -19.12
C HIS A 1 -3.30 -3.36 -17.89
N LEU A 2 -3.01 -2.06 -18.05
CA LEU A 2 -2.73 -1.17 -16.92
C LEU A 2 -4.02 -0.54 -16.43
N VAL A 3 -4.28 -0.68 -15.13
CA VAL A 3 -5.44 -0.13 -14.43
C VAL A 3 -4.94 1.03 -13.55
N PRO A 4 -5.52 2.24 -13.63
CA PRO A 4 -5.20 3.32 -12.71
C PRO A 4 -5.37 2.88 -11.25
N ILE A 5 -4.50 3.35 -10.34
CA ILE A 5 -4.51 2.87 -8.96
C ILE A 5 -5.85 3.11 -8.26
N LEU A 6 -6.54 4.22 -8.56
CA LEU A 6 -7.86 4.51 -7.97
C LEU A 6 -8.96 3.57 -8.46
N ASP A 7 -8.80 3.00 -9.66
CA ASP A 7 -9.70 2.01 -10.24
C ASP A 7 -9.35 0.57 -9.83
N ALA A 8 -8.21 0.37 -9.15
CA ALA A 8 -7.79 -0.94 -8.68
C ALA A 8 -8.83 -1.52 -7.70
N GLN A 9 -9.28 -2.74 -7.98
CA GLN A 9 -10.34 -3.40 -7.24
C GLN A 9 -9.86 -3.85 -5.85
N ARG A 10 -10.60 -3.42 -4.82
CA ARG A 10 -10.40 -3.87 -3.43
C ARG A 10 -11.05 -5.24 -3.23
N LYS A 11 -10.26 -6.32 -3.32
CA LYS A 11 -10.74 -7.69 -3.12
C LYS A 11 -10.75 -8.07 -1.63
N PRO A 12 -11.91 -8.38 -1.01
CA PRO A 12 -11.97 -8.81 0.38
C PRO A 12 -11.34 -10.19 0.58
N GLY A 13 -10.59 -10.40 1.67
CA GLY A 13 -10.34 -11.77 2.15
C GLY A 13 -9.08 -12.03 2.96
N TYR A 14 -9.06 -13.22 3.57
CA TYR A 14 -7.87 -13.91 4.10
C TYR A 14 -7.41 -14.91 3.04
N TYR A 15 -6.40 -14.57 2.23
CA TYR A 15 -5.86 -15.54 1.29
C TYR A 15 -4.79 -16.37 1.99
N LYS A 16 -5.10 -17.65 2.27
CA LYS A 16 -4.06 -18.65 2.56
C LYS A 16 -3.08 -18.66 1.39
N GLY A 17 -1.82 -18.31 1.65
CA GLY A 17 -0.75 -18.34 0.65
C GLY A 17 -0.79 -17.21 -0.39
N TRP A 18 -1.15 -15.97 0.02
CA TRP A 18 -1.09 -14.71 -0.76
C TRP A 18 -0.91 -14.92 -2.26
N LYS A 19 -2.04 -15.19 -2.94
CA LYS A 19 -2.07 -15.28 -4.40
C LYS A 19 -1.43 -14.03 -4.99
N THR A 20 -0.66 -14.21 -6.06
CA THR A 20 -0.16 -13.12 -6.89
C THR A 20 -1.35 -12.38 -7.51
N GLU A 21 -1.73 -11.25 -6.93
CA GLU A 21 -2.80 -10.39 -7.42
C GLU A 21 -2.31 -9.52 -8.58
N PHE A 22 -1.09 -9.00 -8.45
CA PHE A 22 -0.47 -8.11 -9.43
C PHE A 22 0.71 -8.81 -10.08
N GLU A 23 0.89 -8.59 -11.37
CA GLU A 23 2.14 -8.93 -12.05
C GLU A 23 3.22 -7.91 -11.68
N TYR A 24 2.88 -6.62 -11.78
CA TYR A 24 3.72 -5.49 -11.39
C TYR A 24 2.88 -4.22 -11.20
N VAL A 25 3.51 -3.18 -10.64
CA VAL A 25 2.95 -1.84 -10.50
C VAL A 25 3.89 -0.85 -11.20
N VAL A 26 3.34 0.06 -12.00
CA VAL A 26 4.08 1.23 -12.48
C VAL A 26 3.83 2.36 -11.48
N PHE A 27 4.87 2.76 -10.74
CA PHE A 27 4.79 3.79 -9.73
C PHE A 27 5.63 4.99 -10.16
N GLN A 28 4.99 6.07 -10.61
CA GLN A 28 5.65 7.28 -11.10
C GLN A 28 6.72 6.99 -12.17
N GLY A 29 6.37 6.14 -13.13
CA GLY A 29 7.26 5.70 -14.21
C GLY A 29 8.26 4.58 -13.85
N GLU A 30 8.37 4.21 -12.57
CA GLU A 30 9.20 3.07 -12.13
C GLU A 30 8.38 1.78 -12.14
N VAL A 31 8.92 0.68 -12.69
CA VAL A 31 8.29 -0.65 -12.57
C VAL A 31 8.69 -1.29 -11.25
N TRP A 32 7.70 -1.58 -10.42
CA TRP A 32 7.85 -2.32 -9.18
C TRP A 32 7.28 -3.74 -9.35
N GLU A 33 8.13 -4.75 -9.20
CA GLU A 33 7.70 -6.14 -9.07
C GLU A 33 7.06 -6.36 -7.71
N VAL A 34 5.78 -6.04 -7.61
CA VAL A 34 4.97 -6.14 -6.40
C VAL A 34 3.82 -7.07 -6.71
N ARG A 35 3.62 -8.09 -5.87
CA ARG A 35 2.72 -9.20 -6.20
C ARG A 35 1.32 -9.08 -5.61
N ASN A 36 1.11 -8.18 -4.65
CA ASN A 36 -0.17 -8.03 -3.96
C ASN A 36 -0.31 -6.68 -3.24
N ALA A 37 -1.52 -6.39 -2.78
CA ALA A 37 -1.84 -5.17 -2.05
C ALA A 37 -0.98 -4.92 -0.79
N LYS A 38 -0.55 -5.96 -0.06
CA LYS A 38 0.27 -5.78 1.15
C LYS A 38 1.68 -5.33 0.83
N GLU A 39 2.29 -5.95 -0.17
CA GLU A 39 3.60 -5.55 -0.63
C GLU A 39 3.55 -4.14 -1.25
N LEU A 40 2.49 -3.83 -2.00
CA LEU A 40 2.28 -2.48 -2.53
C LEU A 40 2.15 -1.45 -1.41
N PHE A 41 1.34 -1.75 -0.40
CA PHE A 41 1.16 -0.91 0.78
C PHE A 41 2.48 -0.67 1.51
N GLN A 42 3.21 -1.72 1.84
CA GLN A 42 4.51 -1.61 2.48
C GLN A 42 5.45 -0.71 1.66
N ARG A 43 5.63 -1.01 0.38
CA ARG A 43 6.59 -0.32 -0.48
C ARG A 43 6.20 1.14 -0.74
N THR A 44 4.90 1.43 -0.85
CA THR A 44 4.36 2.79 -0.99
C THR A 44 4.69 3.61 0.25
N PHE A 45 4.34 3.14 1.45
CA PHE A 45 4.61 3.88 2.67
C PHE A 45 6.11 3.98 2.98
N GLU A 46 6.93 2.97 2.64
CA GLU A 46 8.39 3.08 2.73
C GLU A 46 8.98 4.15 1.78
N ARG A 47 8.46 4.25 0.54
CA ARG A 47 8.86 5.29 -0.43
C ARG A 47 8.45 6.66 0.09
N LEU A 48 7.20 6.83 0.49
CA LEU A 48 6.67 8.09 1.00
C LEU A 48 7.33 8.50 2.32
N TRP A 49 7.70 7.56 3.19
CA TRP A 49 8.43 7.88 4.42
C TRP A 49 9.79 8.55 4.12
N LYS A 50 10.47 8.11 3.07
CA LYS A 50 11.78 8.66 2.67
C LYS A 50 11.67 10.03 2.01
N THR A 51 10.57 10.31 1.32
CA THR A 51 10.45 11.52 0.47
C THR A 51 9.49 12.57 1.03
N ARG A 52 8.51 12.16 1.85
CA ARG A 52 7.34 12.95 2.27
C ARG A 52 6.92 12.63 3.72
N GLN A 53 7.89 12.39 4.61
CA GLN A 53 7.65 11.91 5.97
C GLN A 53 6.56 12.68 6.74
N LEU A 54 6.63 14.02 6.74
CA LEU A 54 5.65 14.85 7.46
C LEU A 54 4.22 14.67 6.90
N GLN A 55 4.07 14.63 5.58
CA GLN A 55 2.77 14.41 4.95
C GLN A 55 2.21 13.03 5.31
N VAL A 56 3.06 12.00 5.36
CA VAL A 56 2.63 10.65 5.80
C VAL A 56 2.14 10.65 7.25
N LEU A 57 2.80 11.41 8.13
CA LEU A 57 2.36 11.54 9.52
C LEU A 57 1.02 12.29 9.62
N ASP A 58 0.82 13.35 8.83
CA ASP A 58 -0.43 14.12 8.78
C ASP A 58 -1.59 13.28 8.21
N TYR A 59 -1.37 12.56 7.12
CA TYR A 59 -2.31 11.58 6.56
C TYR A 59 -2.67 10.54 7.63
N SER A 60 -1.66 9.99 8.31
CA SER A 60 -1.89 8.95 9.30
C SER A 60 -2.66 9.46 10.52
N ALA A 61 -2.40 10.69 10.97
CA ALA A 61 -3.12 11.30 12.08
C ALA A 61 -4.60 11.57 11.75
N SER A 62 -4.88 12.03 10.52
CA SER A 62 -6.25 12.31 10.06
C SER A 62 -7.07 11.03 9.82
N HIS A 63 -6.42 9.94 9.41
CA HIS A 63 -7.08 8.67 9.09
C HIS A 63 -7.02 7.63 10.22
N ARG A 64 -6.38 7.95 11.36
CA ARG A 64 -6.13 7.03 12.50
C ARG A 64 -5.28 5.82 12.15
N GLY A 65 -4.25 6.03 11.33
CA GLY A 65 -3.34 5.02 10.82
C GLY A 65 -2.93 5.33 9.38
N PRO A 66 -1.95 4.61 8.81
CA PRO A 66 -1.42 3.34 9.34
C PRO A 66 -0.06 3.42 10.04
N VAL A 67 0.48 4.62 10.30
CA VAL A 67 1.81 4.82 10.92
C VAL A 67 1.69 5.21 12.40
N PHE A 68 2.47 4.53 13.24
CA PHE A 68 2.42 4.64 14.70
C PHE A 68 3.82 4.81 15.30
N LYS A 69 3.92 5.48 16.46
CA LYS A 69 5.19 5.67 17.19
C LYS A 69 5.69 4.40 17.88
N THR A 70 4.77 3.53 18.27
CA THR A 70 5.06 2.29 18.99
C THR A 70 4.32 1.13 18.33
N GLN A 71 4.94 -0.04 18.32
CA GLN A 71 4.23 -1.27 18.00
C GLN A 71 3.28 -1.58 19.15
N GLU A 72 2.05 -1.95 18.83
CA GLU A 72 1.09 -2.46 19.80
C GLU A 72 0.57 -3.83 19.35
N TRP A 73 0.08 -4.62 20.32
CA TRP A 73 -0.53 -5.93 20.08
C TRP A 73 0.42 -6.99 19.47
N HIS A 74 0.05 -8.26 19.53
CA HIS A 74 0.76 -9.34 18.83
C HIS A 74 0.43 -9.36 17.33
N SER A 75 0.68 -8.24 16.65
CA SER A 75 0.41 -8.03 15.23
C SER A 75 1.67 -7.98 14.37
N GLN A 76 1.51 -7.89 13.05
CA GLN A 76 2.62 -7.67 12.12
C GLN A 76 2.89 -6.17 11.97
N TRP A 77 4.16 -5.80 11.98
CA TRP A 77 4.63 -4.42 11.92
C TRP A 77 5.85 -4.31 11.00
N GLN A 78 5.92 -3.23 10.22
CA GLN A 78 7.10 -2.89 9.42
C GLN A 78 7.75 -1.64 10.03
N LYS A 79 9.08 -1.63 10.17
CA LYS A 79 9.81 -0.48 10.73
C LYS A 79 9.98 0.62 9.67
N LEU A 80 9.64 1.85 10.04
CA LEU A 80 9.81 3.07 9.24
C LEU A 80 10.64 4.08 10.03
N GLY A 81 11.97 3.93 10.03
CA GLY A 81 12.86 4.79 10.84
C GLY A 81 12.60 4.64 12.33
N ASP A 82 12.12 5.71 12.98
CA ASP A 82 11.70 5.77 14.38
C ASP A 82 10.20 5.48 14.59
N HIS A 83 9.45 5.20 13.52
CA HIS A 83 8.04 4.83 13.55
C HIS A 83 7.82 3.42 13.00
N TYR A 84 6.57 2.96 13.03
CA TYR A 84 6.15 1.65 12.60
C TYR A 84 4.90 1.73 11.73
N LEU A 85 4.89 1.03 10.61
CA LEU A 85 3.74 0.81 9.76
C LEU A 85 2.98 -0.43 10.22
N PHE A 86 1.68 -0.31 10.45
CA PHE A 86 0.83 -1.43 10.85
C PHE A 86 0.55 -2.35 9.66
N MET A 87 0.99 -3.60 9.76
CA MET A 87 0.87 -4.61 8.69
C MET A 87 -0.20 -5.67 9.00
N GLY A 88 -1.01 -5.47 10.04
CA GLY A 88 -2.03 -6.41 10.51
C GLY A 88 -3.40 -6.28 9.83
N MET A 89 -3.57 -5.35 8.89
CA MET A 89 -4.83 -5.11 8.20
C MET A 89 -5.12 -6.14 7.11
N PHE A 90 -6.39 -6.26 6.75
CA PHE A 90 -6.78 -7.01 5.57
C PHE A 90 -6.33 -6.32 4.27
N PRO A 91 -6.06 -7.07 3.18
CA PRO A 91 -5.54 -6.53 1.92
C PRO A 91 -6.40 -5.41 1.33
N GLN A 92 -7.72 -5.52 1.40
CA GLN A 92 -8.64 -4.48 0.87
C GLN A 92 -8.51 -3.13 1.60
N TYR A 93 -8.16 -3.15 2.89
CA TYR A 93 -7.93 -1.93 3.66
C TYR A 93 -6.54 -1.36 3.38
N MET A 94 -5.53 -2.23 3.20
CA MET A 94 -4.20 -1.81 2.76
C MET A 94 -4.25 -1.13 1.38
N LEU A 95 -4.99 -1.70 0.42
CA LEU A 95 -5.17 -1.06 -0.89
C LEU A 95 -5.96 0.25 -0.79
N ALA A 96 -6.95 0.33 0.11
CA ALA A 96 -7.68 1.56 0.36
C ALA A 96 -6.76 2.67 0.90
N ASP A 97 -5.83 2.35 1.81
CA ASP A 97 -4.83 3.30 2.29
C ASP A 97 -3.83 3.73 1.21
N VAL A 98 -3.40 2.81 0.33
CA VAL A 98 -2.57 3.17 -0.83
C VAL A 98 -3.31 4.15 -1.73
N GLN A 99 -4.57 3.86 -2.05
CA GLN A 99 -5.38 4.75 -2.88
C GLN A 99 -5.59 6.11 -2.20
N GLY A 100 -5.95 6.13 -0.92
CA GLY A 100 -6.20 7.36 -0.16
C GLY A 100 -4.96 8.25 -0.07
N VAL A 101 -3.81 7.69 0.30
CA VAL A 101 -2.58 8.50 0.44
C VAL A 101 -2.07 9.02 -0.91
N LEU A 102 -2.24 8.26 -1.99
CA LEU A 102 -1.83 8.70 -3.32
C LEU A 102 -2.78 9.73 -3.91
N ASP A 103 -4.07 9.63 -3.63
CA ASP A 103 -5.08 10.62 -4.03
C ASP A 103 -4.82 11.95 -3.30
N GLU A 104 -4.70 11.93 -1.97
CA GLU A 104 -4.47 13.14 -1.16
C GLU A 104 -3.14 13.84 -1.50
N PHE A 105 -2.14 13.10 -1.97
CA PHE A 105 -0.83 13.67 -2.31
C PHE A 105 -0.71 14.09 -3.79
N ASP A 106 -1.80 14.04 -4.55
CA ASP A 106 -1.85 14.29 -6.00
C ASP A 106 -0.84 13.42 -6.78
N MET A 107 -0.71 12.14 -6.39
CA MET A 107 0.23 11.18 -6.96
C MET A 107 -0.46 10.03 -7.71
N ALA A 108 -1.77 9.87 -7.56
CA ALA A 108 -2.49 8.71 -8.06
C ALA A 108 -2.48 8.58 -9.60
N ASP A 109 -2.50 9.70 -10.32
CA ASP A 109 -2.54 9.74 -11.79
C ASP A 109 -1.32 9.07 -12.45
N ASP A 110 -0.21 8.97 -11.73
CA ASP A 110 1.04 8.37 -12.21
C ASP A 110 1.28 6.95 -11.65
N VAL A 111 0.25 6.31 -11.07
CA VAL A 111 0.35 4.97 -10.50
C VAL A 111 -0.66 4.02 -11.14
N PHE A 112 -0.15 2.91 -11.69
CA PHE A 112 -0.94 1.92 -12.40
C PHE A 112 -0.61 0.50 -11.96
N VAL A 113 -1.61 -0.34 -11.90
CA VAL A 113 -1.50 -1.76 -11.54
C VAL A 113 -1.66 -2.61 -12.81
N ASN A 114 -0.78 -3.60 -12.99
CA ASN A 114 -1.03 -4.70 -13.91
C ASN A 114 -1.43 -5.94 -13.11
N TYR A 115 -2.66 -6.41 -13.29
CA TYR A 115 -3.14 -7.63 -12.65
C TYR A 115 -2.48 -8.87 -13.26
N SER A 116 -2.16 -9.85 -12.42
CA SER A 116 -1.66 -11.13 -12.91
C SER A 116 -2.74 -11.83 -13.75
N THR A 117 -2.35 -12.51 -14.81
CA THR A 117 -3.28 -13.26 -15.68
C THR A 117 -3.66 -14.62 -15.13
N ASN A 118 -3.19 -15.00 -13.94
CA ASN A 118 -3.42 -16.32 -13.38
C ASN A 118 -4.78 -16.36 -12.67
N GLU A 119 -5.85 -16.36 -13.47
CA GLU A 119 -7.09 -17.03 -13.10
C GLU A 119 -6.90 -18.53 -13.29
N ASP A 120 -6.42 -19.19 -12.24
CA ASP A 120 -6.69 -20.61 -11.96
C ASP A 120 -7.21 -20.75 -10.51
#